data_AF-A0A9P5XQW2-F1
#
_entry.id   AF-A0A9P5XQW2-F1
#
_cell.length_a   1.000
_cell.length_b   1.000
_cell.length_c   1.000
_cell.angle_alpha   90.00
_cell.angle_beta   90.00
_cell.angle_gamma   90.00
#
_symmetry.space_group_name_H-M   'P 1'
#
loop_
_entity.id
_entity.type
_entity.pdbx_description
1 polymer ?
#
loop_
_entity_poly.entity_id
_entity_poly.type
_entity_poly.pdbx_seq_one_letter_code
_entity_poly.pdbx_strand_id
1 'polypeptide(L)'
;FEGQKFISNPCSDYHRDSQDPQLAYIRLYAGEDFTGGLVEFPDLKLKVCLEPGNFVLCRGQVLPHKIGDWNDGQRISIPNFTHTSLWRTSNLDDLVSVC
;
A
#
# COMPACT_ATOMS: atom_id res chain seq x y z
N PHE A 1 16.74 2.30 -0.53
CA PHE A 1 16.42 1.04 -1.21
C PHE A 1 14.94 0.77 -0.99
N GLU A 2 14.20 0.49 -2.06
CA GLU A 2 12.75 0.26 -2.01
C GLU A 2 12.40 -1.02 -2.78
N GLY A 3 11.35 -1.70 -2.36
CA GLY A 3 10.72 -2.78 -3.12
C GLY A 3 9.63 -2.24 -4.02
N GLN A 4 9.41 -2.92 -5.15
CA GLN A 4 8.26 -2.69 -6.02
C GLN A 4 7.65 -4.03 -6.39
N LYS A 5 6.31 -4.09 -6.44
CA LYS A 5 5.59 -5.23 -7.01
C LYS A 5 4.64 -4.72 -8.10
N PHE A 6 4.32 -5.61 -9.04
CA PHE A 6 3.29 -5.41 -10.05
C PHE A 6 2.24 -6.48 -9.83
N ILE A 7 0.99 -6.06 -9.62
CA ILE A 7 -0.10 -6.98 -9.27
C ILE A 7 -1.29 -6.68 -10.17
N SER A 8 -1.77 -7.71 -10.87
CA SER A 8 -2.96 -7.61 -11.72
C SER A 8 -4.21 -7.92 -10.92
N ASN A 9 -5.18 -7.02 -10.97
CA ASN A 9 -6.49 -7.11 -10.32
C ASN A 9 -6.42 -7.51 -8.83
N PRO A 10 -5.66 -6.79 -8.00
CA PRO A 10 -5.56 -7.14 -6.59
C PRO A 10 -6.87 -6.88 -5.84
N CYS A 11 -7.21 -7.81 -4.96
CA CYS A 11 -8.09 -7.61 -3.80
C CYS A 11 -7.35 -8.07 -2.54
N SER A 12 -7.70 -7.48 -1.40
CA SER A 12 -7.14 -7.89 -0.12
C SER A 12 -8.15 -7.76 1.02
N ASP A 13 -7.95 -8.56 2.05
CA ASP A 13 -8.57 -8.34 3.36
C ASP A 13 -7.91 -7.15 4.07
N TYR A 14 -8.54 -6.68 5.14
CA TYR A 14 -7.95 -5.66 6.01
C TYR A 14 -6.64 -6.17 6.62
N HIS A 15 -5.56 -5.44 6.40
CA HIS A 15 -4.24 -5.77 6.92
C HIS A 15 -3.42 -4.52 7.22
N ARG A 16 -2.27 -4.76 7.85
CA ARG A 16 -1.16 -3.83 7.99
C ARG A 16 0.05 -4.44 7.33
N ASP A 17 0.90 -3.64 6.73
CA ASP A 17 2.16 -4.09 6.15
C ASP A 17 3.18 -4.39 7.25
N SER A 18 3.00 -5.52 7.93
CA SER A 18 3.77 -5.88 9.14
C SER A 18 5.28 -6.02 8.91
N GLN A 19 5.70 -6.19 7.66
CA GLN A 19 7.10 -6.30 7.28
C GLN A 19 7.78 -4.95 7.07
N ASP A 20 7.01 -3.87 6.94
CA ASP A 20 7.54 -2.52 6.75
C ASP A 20 7.82 -1.87 8.11
N PRO A 21 8.78 -0.93 8.22
CA PRO A 21 8.92 -0.07 9.38
C PRO A 21 7.73 0.87 9.60
N GLN A 22 7.49 1.30 10.84
CA GLN A 22 6.37 2.21 11.14
C GLN A 22 6.55 3.57 10.48
N LEU A 23 7.82 3.97 10.33
CA LEU A 23 8.26 5.18 9.66
C LEU A 23 8.54 4.98 8.16
N ALA A 24 8.15 3.85 7.56
CA ALA A 24 8.14 3.68 6.10
C ALA A 24 6.79 4.08 5.48
N TYR A 25 6.83 4.55 4.25
CA TYR A 25 5.61 4.81 3.48
C TYR A 25 5.43 3.69 2.45
N ILE A 26 4.18 3.33 2.20
CA ILE A 26 3.77 2.63 1.00
C ILE A 26 3.15 3.64 0.04
N ARG A 27 3.59 3.59 -1.22
CA ARG A 27 2.94 4.29 -2.33
C ARG A 27 2.23 3.25 -3.18
N LEU A 28 0.92 3.34 -3.29
CA LEU A 28 0.11 2.46 -4.11
C LEU A 28 -0.38 3.22 -5.33
N TYR A 29 0.21 2.94 -6.48
CA TYR A 29 -0.27 3.45 -7.77
C TYR A 29 -1.32 2.49 -8.37
N ALA A 30 -2.35 3.06 -9.00
CA ALA A 30 -3.33 2.33 -9.78
C ALA A 30 -3.24 2.76 -11.25
N GLY A 31 -2.98 1.81 -12.14
CA GLY A 31 -2.89 2.01 -13.58
C GLY A 31 -3.87 1.15 -14.35
N GLU A 32 -3.83 1.32 -15.67
CA GLU A 32 -4.76 0.75 -16.66
C GLU A 32 -6.20 1.24 -16.49
N ASP A 33 -7.10 0.75 -17.33
CA ASP A 33 -8.50 1.16 -17.40
C ASP A 33 -9.40 0.21 -16.59
N PHE A 34 -10.01 0.72 -15.52
CA PHE A 34 -10.84 -0.05 -14.61
C PHE A 34 -11.87 0.82 -13.87
N THR A 35 -12.86 0.16 -13.25
CA THR A 35 -13.78 0.79 -12.30
C THR A 35 -13.84 0.04 -10.97
N GLY A 36 -14.13 0.75 -9.89
CA GLY A 36 -14.16 0.19 -8.53
C GLY A 36 -12.77 0.18 -7.87
N GLY A 37 -12.47 -0.84 -7.06
CA GLY A 37 -11.14 -0.99 -6.48
C GLY A 37 -10.80 -0.01 -5.35
N LEU A 38 -11.79 0.42 -4.59
CA LEU A 38 -11.61 1.40 -3.52
C LEU A 38 -10.53 0.96 -2.51
N VAL A 39 -9.69 1.90 -2.08
CA VAL A 39 -8.81 1.70 -0.93
C VAL A 39 -9.53 2.17 0.31
N GLU A 40 -9.74 1.27 1.26
CA GLU A 40 -10.46 1.58 2.51
C GLU A 40 -9.49 1.65 3.69
N PHE A 41 -9.57 2.73 4.47
CA PHE A 41 -8.84 2.97 5.70
C PHE A 41 -9.85 3.05 6.87
N PRO A 42 -10.15 1.93 7.56
CA PRO A 42 -11.27 1.85 8.50
C PRO A 42 -11.10 2.77 9.71
N ASP A 43 -9.89 2.88 10.26
CA ASP A 43 -9.59 3.73 11.42
C ASP A 43 -9.81 5.22 11.12
N LEU A 44 -9.70 5.62 9.86
CA LEU A 44 -9.93 6.98 9.38
C LEU A 44 -11.37 7.21 8.89
N LYS A 45 -12.20 6.15 8.85
CA LYS A 45 -13.51 6.14 8.18
C LYS A 45 -13.44 6.69 6.74
N LEU A 46 -12.32 6.41 6.06
CA LEU A 46 -12.01 6.96 4.76
C LEU A 46 -12.05 5.87 3.70
N LYS A 47 -12.69 6.18 2.57
CA LYS A 47 -12.63 5.38 1.35
C LYS A 47 -12.10 6.26 0.23
N VAL A 48 -11.05 5.80 -0.42
CA VAL A 48 -10.40 6.52 -1.52
C VAL A 48 -10.71 5.78 -2.81
N CYS A 49 -11.34 6.48 -3.75
CA CYS A 49 -11.43 6.02 -5.13
C CYS A 49 -10.10 6.34 -5.81
N LEU A 50 -9.34 5.30 -6.14
CA LEU A 50 -8.14 5.47 -6.96
C LEU A 50 -8.54 5.20 -8.41
N GLU A 51 -8.65 6.26 -9.19
CA GLU A 51 -8.85 6.16 -10.63
C GLU A 51 -7.54 5.78 -11.34
N PRO A 52 -7.60 5.33 -12.60
CA PRO A 52 -6.43 5.17 -13.46
C PRO A 52 -5.47 6.37 -13.39
N GLY A 53 -4.20 6.12 -13.08
CA GLY A 53 -3.16 7.14 -12.93
C GLY A 53 -3.04 7.74 -11.52
N ASN A 54 -3.96 7.45 -10.60
CA ASN A 54 -3.90 7.95 -9.24
C ASN A 54 -2.92 7.13 -8.38
N PHE A 55 -2.48 7.74 -7.27
CA PHE A 55 -1.80 7.01 -6.21
C PHE A 55 -2.23 7.50 -4.83
N VAL A 56 -2.06 6.63 -3.84
CA VAL A 56 -2.09 7.00 -2.42
C VAL A 56 -0.72 6.78 -1.80
N LEU A 57 -0.32 7.66 -0.89
CA LEU A 57 0.85 7.52 -0.04
C LEU A 57 0.38 7.41 1.41
N CYS A 58 0.69 6.32 2.09
CA CYS A 58 0.27 6.12 3.48
C CYS A 58 1.31 5.31 4.27
N ARG A 59 1.11 5.24 5.60
CA ARG A 59 1.91 4.41 6.50
C ARG A 59 1.26 3.02 6.59
N GLY A 60 1.62 2.10 5.70
CA GLY A 60 0.94 0.79 5.57
C GLY A 60 0.99 -0.08 6.83
N GLN A 61 2.04 0.03 7.64
CA GLN A 61 2.11 -0.67 8.93
C GLN A 61 1.25 0.00 10.03
N VAL A 62 1.06 1.33 9.96
CA VAL A 62 0.34 2.11 10.98
C VAL A 62 -1.16 2.15 10.68
N LEU A 63 -1.52 2.35 9.42
CA LEU A 63 -2.90 2.47 8.97
C LEU A 63 -3.36 1.13 8.40
N PRO A 64 -4.29 0.43 9.07
CA PRO A 64 -4.90 -0.74 8.47
C PRO A 64 -5.59 -0.32 7.18
N HIS A 65 -5.51 -1.16 6.16
CA HIS A 65 -6.10 -0.86 4.86
C HIS A 65 -6.48 -2.14 4.11
N LYS A 66 -7.35 -1.99 3.12
CA LYS A 66 -7.66 -3.04 2.16
C LYS A 66 -7.89 -2.46 0.77
N ILE A 67 -7.79 -3.33 -0.23
CA ILE A 67 -8.22 -3.05 -1.59
C ILE A 67 -9.53 -3.81 -1.81
N GLY A 68 -10.62 -3.07 -1.99
CA GLY A 68 -11.93 -3.62 -2.31
C GLY A 68 -12.03 -4.13 -3.74
N ASP A 69 -13.15 -4.76 -4.04
CA ASP A 69 -13.40 -5.39 -5.34
C ASP A 69 -13.38 -4.39 -6.49
N TRP A 70 -12.84 -4.85 -7.62
CA TRP A 70 -12.96 -4.18 -8.92
C TRP A 70 -14.18 -4.74 -9.65
N ASN A 71 -14.85 -3.89 -10.44
CA ASN A 71 -16.11 -4.27 -11.08
C ASN A 71 -15.95 -4.53 -12.57
N ASP A 72 -15.00 -3.87 -13.23
CA ASP A 72 -14.78 -3.97 -14.67
C ASP A 72 -13.36 -3.53 -15.04
N GLY A 73 -12.90 -3.95 -16.23
CA GLY A 73 -11.60 -3.61 -16.79
C GLY A 73 -10.41 -4.36 -16.17
N GLN A 74 -9.21 -3.83 -16.41
CA GLN A 74 -7.96 -4.34 -15.85
C GLN A 74 -7.38 -3.28 -14.93
N ARG A 75 -7.14 -3.64 -13.68
CA ARG A 75 -6.41 -2.81 -12.73
C ARG A 75 -5.01 -3.37 -12.55
N ILE A 76 -4.00 -2.57 -12.87
CA ILE A 76 -2.63 -2.87 -12.46
C ILE A 76 -2.30 -2.02 -11.24
N SER A 77 -1.93 -2.69 -10.15
CA SER A 77 -1.47 -2.01 -8.95
C SER A 77 0.03 -2.14 -8.79
N ILE A 78 0.67 -1.02 -8.50
CA ILE A 78 2.12 -0.93 -8.32
C ILE A 78 2.40 -0.37 -6.92
N PRO A 79 2.44 -1.23 -5.89
CA PRO A 79 2.92 -0.82 -4.58
C PRO A 79 4.45 -0.68 -4.59
N ASN A 80 4.92 0.49 -4.17
CA ASN A 80 6.28 0.72 -3.72
C ASN A 80 6.29 0.73 -2.20
N PHE A 81 7.12 -0.12 -1.60
CA PHE A 81 7.16 -0.36 -0.15
C PHE A 81 8.61 -0.52 0.31
N THR A 82 8.83 -0.46 1.62
CA THR A 82 10.18 -0.67 2.17
C THR A 82 10.12 -1.63 3.33
N HIS A 83 10.60 -2.85 3.12
CA HIS A 83 10.67 -3.83 4.19
C HIS A 83 11.76 -3.50 5.21
N THR A 84 11.52 -3.92 6.45
CA THR A 84 12.41 -3.76 7.59
C THR A 84 13.81 -4.26 7.30
N SER A 85 13.94 -5.39 6.57
CA SER A 85 15.24 -5.95 6.18
C SER A 85 16.13 -4.94 5.46
N LEU A 86 15.56 -4.08 4.60
CA LEU A 86 16.31 -3.06 3.87
C LEU A 86 16.84 -1.95 4.78
N TRP A 87 16.07 -1.57 5.81
CA TRP A 87 16.49 -0.58 6.80
C TRP A 87 17.62 -1.12 7.67
N ARG A 88 17.53 -2.39 8.10
CA ARG A 88 18.60 -3.05 8.84
C ARG A 88 19.92 -3.11 8.04
N THR A 89 19.85 -3.48 6.77
CA THR A 89 21.03 -3.47 5.89
C THR A 89 21.60 -2.06 5.68
N SER A 90 20.81 -1.02 5.92
CA SER A 90 21.23 0.38 5.82
C SER A 90 21.63 1.01 7.16
N ASN A 91 21.76 0.22 8.24
CA ASN A 91 22.04 0.67 9.61
C ASN A 91 21.00 1.66 10.17
N LEU A 92 19.72 1.43 9.85
CA LEU A 92 18.57 2.22 10.34
C LEU A 92 17.70 1.43 11.34
N ASP A 93 18.29 0.44 12.02
CA ASP A 93 17.59 -0.47 12.94
C ASP A 93 16.81 0.27 14.03
N ASP A 94 17.38 1.33 14.58
CA ASP A 94 16.78 2.15 15.65
C ASP A 94 15.50 2.89 15.21
N LEU A 95 15.23 2.95 13.90
CA LEU A 95 14.06 3.62 13.33
C LEU A 95 12.95 2.64 12.89
N VAL A 96 13.17 1.32 13.02
CA VAL A 96 12.23 0.29 12.54
C VAL A 96 10.87 0.36 13.26
N SER A 97 10.90 0.59 14.57
CA SER A 97 9.71 0.73 15.40
C SER A 97 9.91 1.92 16.33
N VAL A 98 8.95 2.83 16.35
CA VAL A 98 8.91 3.96 17.28
C VAL A 98 7.80 3.72 18.30
N CYS A 99 8.10 3.98 19.58
CA CYS A 99 7.15 3.81 20.68
C CYS A 99 6.03 4.87 20.64
#